data_AF-A0A351KGY4-F1
#
_entry.id   AF-A0A351KGY4-F1
#
_cell.length_a   1.000
_cell.length_b   1.000
_cell.length_c   1.000
_cell.angle_alpha   90.00
_cell.angle_beta   90.00
_cell.angle_gamma   90.00
#
_symmetry.space_group_name_H-M   'P 1'
#
loop_
_entity.id
_entity.type
_entity.pdbx_description
1 polymer ?
#
loop_
_entity_poly.entity_id
_entity_poly.type
_entity_poly.pdbx_seq_one_letter_code
_entity_poly.pdbx_strand_id
1 'polypeptide(L)'
;MIPAILALVSQFTVLQRLNLVNTYAGLIMLYVSGGVAGNTFFLKGFFETIPRALEESVIMDGGSRWTVYRHIILPLSRPALATMAIGTFSGT
;
A
#
# COMPACT_ATOMS: atom_id res chain seq x y z
N MET A 1 -15.96 -1.70 12.99
CA MET A 1 -15.05 -2.85 12.78
C MET A 1 -15.90 -4.08 12.53
N ILE A 2 -15.68 -4.78 11.41
CA ILE A 2 -16.34 -6.07 11.17
C ILE A 2 -15.57 -7.13 11.97
N PRO A 3 -16.24 -8.02 12.72
CA PRO A 3 -15.57 -9.11 13.43
C PRO A 3 -14.70 -9.95 12.47
N ALA A 4 -13.43 -10.16 12.82
CA ALA A 4 -12.47 -10.87 11.96
C ALA A 4 -12.97 -12.29 11.57
N ILE A 5 -13.69 -12.95 12.48
CA ILE A 5 -14.30 -14.27 12.24
C ILE A 5 -15.37 -14.24 11.14
N LEU A 6 -16.13 -13.15 11.02
CA LEU A 6 -17.14 -13.02 9.95
C LEU A 6 -16.47 -12.75 8.60
N ALA A 7 -15.33 -12.05 8.59
CA ALA A 7 -14.55 -11.83 7.39
C ALA A 7 -13.93 -13.13 6.85
N LEU A 8 -13.51 -14.05 7.72
CA LEU A 8 -12.92 -15.34 7.30
C LEU A 8 -13.87 -16.16 6.41
N VAL A 9 -15.15 -16.23 6.75
CA VAL A 9 -16.14 -16.99 5.96
C VAL A 9 -16.32 -16.39 4.56
N SER A 10 -16.41 -15.05 4.46
CA SER A 10 -16.57 -14.38 3.17
C SER A 10 -15.30 -14.49 2.33
N GLN A 11 -14.12 -14.31 2.94
CA GLN A 11 -12.82 -14.45 2.29
C GLN A 11 -12.59 -15.87 1.77
N PHE A 12 -12.91 -16.90 2.57
CA PHE A 12 -12.82 -18.29 2.15
C PHE A 12 -13.74 -18.58 0.95
N THR A 13 -14.98 -18.09 0.99
CA THR A 13 -15.94 -18.25 -0.11
C THR A 13 -15.43 -17.62 -1.40
N VAL A 14 -14.81 -16.43 -1.33
CA VAL A 14 -14.20 -15.77 -2.48
C VAL A 14 -13.02 -16.57 -3.03
N LEU A 15 -12.10 -17.02 -2.17
CA LEU A 15 -10.95 -17.84 -2.59
C LEU A 15 -11.39 -19.18 -3.21
N GLN A 16 -12.45 -19.79 -2.68
CA GLN A 16 -13.04 -21.01 -3.24
C GLN A 16 -13.60 -20.78 -4.64
N ARG A 17 -14.35 -19.68 -4.86
CA ARG A 17 -14.87 -19.32 -6.20
C ARG A 17 -13.76 -19.02 -7.20
N LEU A 18 -12.61 -18.53 -6.73
CA LEU A 18 -11.44 -18.25 -7.55
C LEU A 18 -10.52 -19.48 -7.72
N ASN A 19 -10.84 -20.64 -7.13
CA ASN A 19 -9.98 -21.82 -7.09
C ASN A 19 -8.58 -21.55 -6.51
N LEU A 20 -8.46 -20.60 -5.59
CA LEU A 20 -7.20 -20.20 -4.94
C LEU A 20 -7.00 -20.83 -3.56
N VAL A 21 -7.88 -21.73 -3.16
CA VAL A 21 -7.78 -22.46 -1.88
C VAL A 21 -6.52 -23.33 -1.89
N ASN A 22 -5.78 -23.34 -0.77
CA ASN A 22 -4.51 -24.05 -0.60
C ASN A 22 -3.39 -23.63 -1.57
N THR A 23 -3.42 -22.39 -2.06
CA THR A 23 -2.34 -21.83 -2.90
C THR A 23 -1.65 -20.66 -2.22
N TYR A 24 -0.36 -20.45 -2.53
CA TYR A 24 0.36 -19.26 -2.08
C TYR A 24 -0.28 -17.96 -2.59
N ALA A 25 -0.80 -17.96 -3.82
CA ALA A 25 -1.50 -16.80 -4.38
C ALA A 25 -2.74 -16.42 -3.57
N GLY A 26 -3.53 -17.41 -3.13
CA GLY A 26 -4.69 -17.18 -2.26
C GLY A 26 -4.30 -16.61 -0.89
N LEU A 27 -3.22 -17.11 -0.30
CA LEU A 27 -2.68 -16.58 0.96
C LEU A 27 -2.20 -15.13 0.80
N ILE A 28 -1.43 -14.83 -0.25
CA ILE A 28 -0.94 -13.48 -0.55
C ILE A 28 -2.12 -12.51 -0.70
N MET A 29 -3.17 -12.89 -1.44
CA MET A 29 -4.38 -12.07 -1.55
C MET A 29 -5.03 -11.79 -0.20
N LEU A 30 -5.12 -12.79 0.66
CA LEU A 30 -5.74 -12.64 1.98
C LEU A 30 -4.96 -11.63 2.83
N TYR A 31 -3.62 -11.77 2.89
CA TYR A 31 -2.74 -10.84 3.61
C TYR A 31 -2.80 -9.41 3.06
N VAL A 32 -2.73 -9.26 1.72
CA VAL A 32 -2.81 -7.94 1.08
C VAL A 32 -4.16 -7.29 1.36
N SER A 33 -5.26 -8.04 1.24
CA SER A 33 -6.62 -7.49 1.43
C SER A 33 -6.86 -6.94 2.84
N GLY A 34 -6.29 -7.56 3.87
CA GLY A 34 -6.44 -7.13 5.25
C GLY A 34 -5.72 -5.81 5.55
N GLY A 35 -4.54 -5.61 4.95
CA GLY A 35 -3.70 -4.42 5.21
C GLY A 35 -3.94 -3.27 4.23
N VAL A 36 -4.56 -3.49 3.07
CA VAL A 36 -4.54 -2.53 1.95
C VAL A 36 -5.11 -1.17 2.33
N ALA A 37 -6.24 -1.13 3.05
CA ALA A 37 -6.88 0.12 3.42
C ALA A 37 -6.02 0.92 4.40
N GLY A 38 -5.57 0.28 5.49
CA GLY A 38 -4.74 0.92 6.51
C GLY A 38 -3.41 1.43 5.93
N ASN A 39 -2.72 0.59 5.17
CA ASN A 39 -1.45 0.95 4.52
C ASN A 39 -1.61 2.08 3.50
N THR A 40 -2.74 2.13 2.78
CA THR A 40 -3.04 3.24 1.86
C THR A 40 -3.21 4.56 2.60
N PHE A 41 -3.97 4.57 3.70
CA PHE A 41 -4.14 5.78 4.51
C PHE A 41 -2.84 6.23 5.18
N PHE A 42 -2.03 5.29 5.65
CA PHE A 42 -0.71 5.57 6.20
C PHE A 42 0.20 6.25 5.17
N LEU A 43 0.34 5.66 3.97
CA LEU A 43 1.17 6.24 2.92
C LEU A 43 0.60 7.57 2.40
N LYS A 44 -0.72 7.72 2.30
CA LYS A 44 -1.35 9.01 1.97
C LYS A 44 -0.96 10.09 2.98
N GLY A 45 -1.08 9.78 4.27
CA GLY A 45 -0.70 10.71 5.34
C GLY A 45 0.77 11.12 5.24
N PHE A 46 1.66 10.19 4.87
CA PHE A 46 3.07 10.50 4.63
C PHE A 46 3.26 11.38 3.38
N PHE A 47 2.65 11.03 2.25
CA PHE A 47 2.77 11.82 1.02
C PHE A 47 2.27 13.26 1.19
N GLU A 48 1.24 13.49 2.01
CA GLU A 48 0.74 14.83 2.35
C GLU A 48 1.76 15.68 3.12
N THR A 49 2.76 15.07 3.76
CA THR A 49 3.86 15.81 4.41
C THR A 49 4.93 16.31 3.43
N ILE A 50 4.95 15.77 2.20
CA ILE A 50 5.95 16.16 1.19
C ILE A 50 5.58 17.55 0.65
N PRO A 51 6.48 18.56 0.74
CA PRO A 51 6.18 19.90 0.28
C PRO A 51 5.88 19.95 -1.23
N ARG A 52 4.75 20.57 -1.61
CA ARG A 52 4.34 20.72 -3.02
C ARG A 52 5.33 21.53 -3.86
N ALA A 53 6.10 22.42 -3.24
CA ALA A 53 7.14 23.21 -3.91
C ALA A 53 8.20 22.34 -4.62
N LEU A 54 8.47 21.13 -4.13
CA LEU A 54 9.40 20.19 -4.78
C LEU A 54 8.84 19.59 -6.08
N GLU A 55 7.52 19.41 -6.15
CA GLU A 55 6.86 19.00 -7.39
C GLU A 55 6.85 20.16 -8.39
N GLU A 56 6.52 21.37 -7.92
CA GLU A 56 6.49 22.59 -8.73
C GLU A 56 7.87 22.90 -9.32
N SER A 57 8.96 22.74 -8.56
CA SER A 57 10.32 22.97 -9.08
C SER A 57 10.66 22.05 -10.26
N VAL A 58 10.33 20.76 -10.16
CA VAL A 58 10.57 19.80 -11.25
C VAL A 58 9.71 20.11 -12.48
N ILE A 59 8.47 20.58 -12.28
CA ILE A 59 7.59 20.98 -13.40
C ILE A 59 8.14 22.25 -14.07
N MET A 60 8.65 23.22 -13.30
CA MET A 60 9.31 24.42 -13.84
C MET A 60 10.57 24.08 -14.65
N ASP A 61 11.30 23.05 -14.24
CA ASP A 61 12.46 22.51 -14.98
C ASP A 61 12.06 21.70 -16.23
N GLY A 62 10.77 21.65 -16.59
CA GLY A 62 10.24 20.92 -17.75
C GLY A 62 10.06 19.43 -17.53
N GLY A 63 10.11 18.97 -16.28
CA GLY A 63 9.91 17.58 -15.89
C GLY A 63 8.45 17.11 -15.99
N SER A 64 8.26 15.83 -16.31
CA SER A 64 6.93 15.20 -16.31
C SER A 64 6.50 14.76 -14.90
N ARG A 65 5.20 14.47 -14.70
CA ARG A 65 4.70 13.88 -13.44
C ARG A 65 5.40 12.55 -13.08
N TRP A 66 5.79 11.78 -14.09
CA TRP A 66 6.56 10.56 -13.86
C TRP A 66 7.97 10.86 -13.32
N THR A 67 8.58 11.94 -13.81
CA THR A 67 9.85 12.45 -13.30
C THR A 67 9.73 12.85 -11.82
N VAL A 68 8.68 13.60 -11.46
CA VAL A 68 8.37 13.96 -10.07
C VAL A 68 8.22 12.71 -9.19
N TYR A 69 7.41 11.75 -9.63
CA TYR A 69 7.19 10.52 -8.86
C TYR A 69 8.51 9.78 -8.59
N ARG A 70 9.33 9.57 -9.62
CA ARG A 70 10.53 8.75 -9.52
C ARG A 70 11.69 9.45 -8.81
N HIS A 71 11.82 10.77 -8.92
CA HIS A 71 12.95 11.53 -8.37
C HIS A 71 12.65 12.27 -7.08
N ILE A 72 11.38 12.54 -6.76
CA ILE A 72 10.96 13.24 -5.54
C ILE A 72 10.15 12.32 -4.65
N ILE A 73 8.96 11.90 -5.09
CA ILE A 73 8.01 11.18 -4.21
C ILE A 73 8.58 9.85 -3.73
N LEU A 74 9.03 8.98 -4.65
CA LEU A 74 9.53 7.65 -4.33
C LEU A 74 10.76 7.66 -3.40
N PRO A 75 11.84 8.42 -3.66
CA PRO A 75 13.01 8.44 -2.78
C PRO A 75 12.73 9.07 -1.41
N LEU A 76 11.93 10.14 -1.34
CA LEU A 76 11.55 10.76 -0.05
C LEU A 76 10.63 9.84 0.78
N SER A 77 9.91 8.95 0.12
CA SER A 77 8.99 7.99 0.76
C SER A 77 9.63 6.68 1.17
N ARG A 78 10.92 6.46 0.87
CA ARG A 78 11.68 5.29 1.32
C ARG A 78 11.55 4.97 2.82
N PRO A 79 11.71 5.93 3.76
CA PRO A 79 11.55 5.64 5.19
C PRO A 79 10.13 5.18 5.54
N ALA A 80 9.10 5.80 4.97
CA ALA A 80 7.71 5.40 5.19
C ALA A 80 7.42 3.99 4.65
N LEU A 81 7.91 3.69 3.44
CA LEU A 81 7.81 2.36 2.84
C LEU A 81 8.53 1.30 3.67
N ALA A 82 9.70 1.62 4.23
CA ALA A 82 10.42 0.71 5.12
C ALA A 82 9.63 0.43 6.41
N THR A 83 9.08 1.46 7.06
CA THR A 83 8.23 1.30 8.25
C THR A 83 7.00 0.45 7.95
N MET A 84 6.30 0.72 6.84
CA MET A 84 5.14 -0.05 6.42
C MET A 84 5.49 -1.52 6.15
N ALA A 85 6.62 -1.78 5.47
CA ALA A 85 7.07 -3.12 5.17
C ALA A 85 7.41 -3.91 6.43
N ILE A 86 8.12 -3.28 7.38
CA ILE A 86 8.46 -3.90 8.66
C ILE A 86 7.19 -4.19 9.49
N GLY A 87 6.30 -3.19 9.63
CA GLY A 87 5.05 -3.37 10.39
C GLY A 87 4.18 -4.49 9.83
N THR A 88 3.99 -4.50 8.50
CA THR A 88 3.20 -5.55 7.82
C THR A 88 3.83 -6.94 8.01
N PHE A 89 5.16 -7.04 7.98
CA PHE A 89 5.87 -8.31 8.18
C PHE A 89 5.81 -8.80 9.64
N SER A 90 5.85 -7.88 10.61
CA SER A 90 5.78 -8.19 12.05
C SER A 90 4.37 -8.55 12.53
N GLY A 91 3.34 -8.42 11.68
CA GLY A 91 1.97 -8.81 12.02
C GLY A 91 1.19 -7.77 12.83
N THR A 92 1.62 -6.51 12.81
CA THR A 92 0.89 -5.34 13.34
C THR A 92 0.23 -4.57 12.21
#